data_AF-A0A2S5R0G3-F1
#
_entry.id   AF-A0A2S5R0G3-F1
#
_cell.length_a   1.000
_cell.length_b   1.000
_cell.length_c   1.000
_cell.angle_alpha   90.00
_cell.angle_beta   90.00
_cell.angle_gamma   90.00
#
_symmetry.space_group_name_H-M   'P 1'
#
loop_
_entity.id
_entity.type
_entity.pdbx_description
1 polymer ?
#
loop_
_entity_poly.entity_id
_entity_poly.type
_entity_poly.pdbx_seq_one_letter_code
_entity_poly.pdbx_strand_id
1 'polypeptide(L)'
;MWLKYLFCIVAFVLLSACVTPKASNISQIPTTKSMPNGLPPIDLSSAVYELPVKEGVSYQDVIDSLKSISEGMNFVNPANFPIAENMKKRDIDPQGIKEVHSFCNLSLGTDIMLDHPEFLVFAPCRIALYEKPDASKKLRLFLALDRPTFDLKSIKNPTPRAQKSAQELEDALIKLMVAASRGDI
;
A
#
# COMPACT_ATOMS: atom_id res chain seq x y z
N MET A 1 31.38 71.41 34.71
CA MET A 1 31.90 71.49 33.32
C MET A 1 31.22 70.39 32.53
N TRP A 2 29.96 70.55 32.11
CA TRP A 2 29.53 71.29 30.90
C TRP A 2 30.26 70.77 29.66
N LEU A 3 29.57 69.99 28.82
CA LEU A 3 28.80 70.47 27.66
C LEU A 3 29.74 70.76 26.48
N LYS A 4 29.32 70.30 25.28
CA LYS A 4 30.04 70.25 23.98
C LYS A 4 30.73 68.89 23.85
N TYR A 5 30.25 67.94 23.05
CA TYR A 5 30.21 68.04 21.61
C TYR A 5 28.88 67.58 21.02
N LEU A 6 28.21 68.58 20.47
CA LEU A 6 27.08 68.51 19.58
C LEU A 6 27.62 68.19 18.17
N PHE A 7 26.86 67.35 17.46
CA PHE A 7 26.73 67.30 16.00
C PHE A 7 27.76 66.53 15.16
N CYS A 8 27.19 65.94 14.10
CA CYS A 8 27.83 65.35 12.91
C CYS A 8 28.39 63.94 13.18
N ILE A 9 27.80 62.85 12.68
CA ILE A 9 27.66 62.58 11.25
C ILE A 9 26.80 61.32 11.03
N VAL A 10 25.79 61.49 10.18
CA VAL A 10 25.38 60.56 9.11
C VAL A 10 24.72 59.24 9.54
N ALA A 11 23.40 59.31 9.62
CA ALA A 11 22.47 58.49 8.84
C ALA A 11 23.04 57.21 8.21
N PHE A 12 23.08 56.12 8.99
CA PHE A 12 23.14 54.78 8.40
C PHE A 12 21.71 54.34 8.08
N VAL A 13 21.39 54.49 6.80
CA VAL A 13 20.13 54.14 6.16
C VAL A 13 19.80 52.67 6.41
N LEU A 14 18.62 52.44 6.99
CA LEU A 14 17.95 51.16 7.08
C LEU A 14 17.58 50.67 5.67
N LEU A 15 18.30 49.65 5.19
CA LEU A 15 17.88 48.81 4.07
C LEU A 15 17.75 47.38 4.57
N SER A 16 16.75 47.14 5.40
CA SER A 16 16.22 45.78 5.59
C SER A 16 15.45 45.43 4.32
N ALA A 17 16.14 44.77 3.38
CA ALA A 17 15.50 44.14 2.24
C ALA A 17 14.58 43.02 2.76
N CYS A 18 13.27 43.28 2.80
CA CYS A 18 12.26 42.24 2.92
C CYS A 18 12.28 41.41 1.63
N VAL A 19 13.12 40.37 1.59
CA VAL A 19 12.98 39.29 0.61
C VAL A 19 11.77 38.47 1.04
N THR A 20 10.61 38.72 0.43
CA THR A 20 9.48 37.81 0.50
C THR A 20 9.85 36.54 -0.27
N PRO A 21 9.95 35.36 0.37
CA PRO A 21 10.07 34.12 -0.40
C PRO A 21 8.77 33.95 -1.17
N LYS A 22 8.86 34.06 -2.50
CA LYS A 22 7.79 33.71 -3.42
C LYS A 22 7.52 32.22 -3.21
N ALA A 23 6.43 31.90 -2.52
CA ALA A 23 5.97 30.52 -2.38
C ALA A 23 5.84 29.93 -3.79
N SER A 24 6.77 29.04 -4.14
CA SER A 24 6.65 28.22 -5.33
C SER A 24 5.45 27.30 -5.08
N ASN A 25 4.40 27.49 -5.88
CA ASN A 25 3.34 26.50 -6.02
C ASN A 25 3.97 25.25 -6.64
N ILE A 26 4.54 24.40 -5.78
CA ILE A 26 4.83 23.01 -6.13
C ILE A 26 3.45 22.37 -6.30
N SER A 27 3.05 22.13 -7.53
CA SER A 27 1.89 21.30 -7.87
C SER A 27 2.03 19.99 -7.10
N GLN A 28 1.25 19.82 -6.04
CA GLN A 28 1.30 18.61 -5.21
C GLN A 28 0.83 17.44 -6.06
N ILE A 29 1.77 16.54 -6.39
CA ILE A 29 1.43 15.26 -7.01
C ILE A 29 0.45 14.56 -6.05
N PRO A 30 -0.73 14.10 -6.51
CA PRO A 30 -1.68 13.44 -5.65
C PRO A 30 -1.00 12.24 -4.99
N THR A 31 -0.96 12.23 -3.66
CA THR A 31 -0.35 11.14 -2.88
C THR A 31 -1.29 9.95 -2.75
N THR A 32 -2.57 10.10 -3.10
CA THR A 32 -3.60 9.07 -2.96
C THR A 32 -4.49 8.97 -4.20
N LYS A 33 -4.94 7.74 -4.51
CA LYS A 33 -5.97 7.43 -5.51
C LYS A 33 -7.26 7.09 -4.76
N SER A 34 -8.33 7.85 -5.02
CA SER A 34 -9.65 7.59 -4.46
C SER A 34 -10.20 6.25 -4.94
N MET A 35 -10.85 5.51 -4.04
CA MET A 35 -11.50 4.25 -4.35
C MET A 35 -13.03 4.40 -4.24
N PRO A 36 -13.81 3.68 -5.06
CA PRO A 36 -15.27 3.78 -5.04
C PRO A 36 -15.87 3.14 -3.78
N ASN A 37 -17.15 3.44 -3.52
CA ASN A 37 -17.97 2.73 -2.52
C ASN A 37 -17.41 2.75 -1.09
N GLY A 38 -16.71 3.82 -0.71
CA GLY A 38 -16.16 3.99 0.64
C GLY A 38 -14.99 3.07 0.98
N LEU A 39 -14.37 2.44 -0.02
CA LEU A 39 -13.13 1.70 0.18
C LEU A 39 -11.98 2.65 0.59
N PRO A 40 -11.01 2.19 1.38
CA PRO A 40 -9.84 2.99 1.73
C PRO A 40 -9.14 3.52 0.46
N PRO A 41 -8.66 4.77 0.45
CA PRO A 41 -7.88 5.28 -0.67
C PRO A 41 -6.56 4.51 -0.79
N ILE A 42 -6.06 4.37 -2.01
CA ILE A 42 -4.74 3.79 -2.26
C ILE A 42 -3.68 4.88 -2.09
N ASP A 43 -2.72 4.67 -1.19
CA ASP A 43 -1.52 5.52 -1.11
C ASP A 43 -0.54 5.16 -2.25
N LEU A 44 -0.30 6.11 -3.16
CA LEU A 44 0.54 5.90 -4.34
C LEU A 44 2.05 5.84 -3.99
N SER A 45 2.41 6.24 -2.77
CA SER A 45 3.76 6.14 -2.21
C SER A 45 4.01 4.86 -1.41
N SER A 46 2.97 4.02 -1.22
CA SER A 46 3.06 2.77 -0.48
C SER A 46 2.93 1.54 -1.38
N ALA A 47 3.72 0.50 -1.05
CA ALA A 47 3.56 -0.85 -1.58
C ALA A 47 2.33 -1.57 -1.02
N VAL A 48 1.80 -1.11 0.11
CA VAL A 48 0.73 -1.77 0.83
C VAL A 48 -0.60 -1.10 0.56
N TYR A 49 -1.57 -1.87 0.07
CA TYR A 49 -2.99 -1.52 0.13
C TYR A 49 -3.68 -2.39 1.17
N GLU A 50 -4.41 -1.78 2.11
CA GLU A 50 -5.01 -2.48 3.23
C GLU A 50 -6.49 -2.14 3.33
N LEU A 51 -7.31 -3.13 3.66
CA LEU A 51 -8.73 -2.94 3.97
C LEU A 51 -9.18 -3.77 5.18
N PRO A 52 -10.09 -3.21 6.00
CA PRO A 52 -10.70 -3.97 7.08
C PRO A 52 -11.71 -4.98 6.53
N VAL A 53 -11.78 -6.14 7.18
CA VAL A 53 -12.88 -7.08 6.98
C VAL A 53 -14.16 -6.50 7.58
N LYS A 54 -15.31 -6.74 6.93
CA LYS A 54 -16.62 -6.27 7.35
C LYS A 54 -16.99 -6.92 8.69
N GLU A 55 -17.62 -6.14 9.57
CA GLU A 55 -18.09 -6.66 10.86
C GLU A 55 -19.09 -7.83 10.65
N GLY A 56 -18.93 -8.88 11.45
CA GLY A 56 -19.71 -10.12 11.34
C GLY A 56 -19.18 -11.15 10.35
N VAL A 57 -18.22 -10.80 9.49
CA VAL A 57 -17.54 -11.77 8.61
C VAL A 57 -16.42 -12.46 9.41
N SER A 58 -16.45 -13.78 9.46
CA SER A 58 -15.48 -14.59 10.20
C SER A 58 -14.18 -14.79 9.40
N TYR A 59 -13.12 -15.25 10.09
CA TYR A 59 -11.89 -15.70 9.42
C TYR A 59 -12.19 -16.75 8.35
N GLN A 60 -13.04 -17.73 8.65
CA GLN A 60 -13.33 -18.82 7.71
C GLN A 60 -14.06 -18.31 6.47
N ASP A 61 -15.01 -17.37 6.64
CA ASP A 61 -15.69 -16.74 5.50
C ASP A 61 -14.69 -16.05 4.57
N VAL A 62 -13.70 -15.35 5.11
CA VAL A 62 -12.64 -14.70 4.31
C VAL A 62 -11.81 -15.73 3.55
N ILE A 63 -11.40 -16.83 4.20
CA ILE A 63 -10.62 -17.89 3.56
C ILE A 63 -11.40 -18.57 2.45
N ASP A 64 -12.66 -18.92 2.69
CA ASP A 64 -13.52 -19.58 1.70
C ASP A 64 -13.80 -18.65 0.52
N SER A 65 -14.02 -17.36 0.78
CA SER A 65 -14.18 -16.33 -0.24
C SER A 65 -12.92 -16.17 -1.10
N LEU A 66 -11.75 -16.05 -0.45
CA LEU A 66 -10.46 -15.94 -1.15
C LEU A 66 -10.25 -17.16 -2.05
N LYS A 67 -10.53 -18.36 -1.56
CA LYS A 67 -10.38 -19.60 -2.33
C LYS A 67 -11.34 -19.63 -3.52
N SER A 68 -12.65 -19.61 -3.27
CA SER A 68 -13.71 -19.76 -4.29
C SER A 68 -13.60 -18.72 -5.40
N ILE A 69 -13.51 -17.44 -5.03
CA ILE A 69 -13.51 -16.34 -5.99
C ILE A 69 -12.19 -16.31 -6.79
N SER A 70 -11.05 -16.60 -6.17
CA SER A 70 -9.76 -16.59 -6.87
C SER A 70 -9.72 -17.62 -8.00
N GLU A 71 -10.29 -18.82 -7.80
CA GLU A 71 -10.39 -19.86 -8.83
C GLU A 71 -11.21 -19.36 -10.03
N GLY A 72 -12.36 -18.72 -9.79
CA GLY A 72 -13.19 -18.11 -10.84
C GLY A 72 -12.54 -16.91 -11.55
N MET A 73 -11.50 -16.32 -10.94
CA MET A 73 -10.73 -15.19 -11.48
C MET A 73 -9.41 -15.61 -12.16
N ASN A 74 -9.23 -16.91 -12.43
CA ASN A 74 -8.01 -17.47 -13.04
C ASN A 74 -6.76 -17.23 -12.19
N PHE A 75 -6.90 -17.24 -10.86
CA PHE A 75 -5.77 -17.29 -9.95
C PHE A 75 -5.55 -18.73 -9.48
N VAL A 76 -4.28 -19.11 -9.36
CA VAL A 76 -3.87 -20.29 -8.58
C VAL A 76 -3.35 -19.85 -7.22
N ASN A 77 -3.49 -20.69 -6.20
CA ASN A 77 -2.96 -20.47 -4.85
C ASN A 77 -1.78 -21.41 -4.57
N PRO A 78 -0.54 -21.04 -4.94
CA PRO A 78 0.60 -21.98 -4.92
C PRO A 78 1.22 -22.17 -3.53
N ALA A 79 1.02 -21.23 -2.60
CA ALA A 79 1.64 -21.27 -1.28
C ALA A 79 0.89 -20.40 -0.27
N ASN A 80 0.71 -20.92 0.95
CA ASN A 80 0.22 -20.16 2.10
C ASN A 80 1.22 -20.30 3.24
N PHE A 81 1.49 -19.19 3.93
CA PHE A 81 2.44 -19.14 5.04
C PHE A 81 1.72 -18.84 6.36
N PRO A 82 1.49 -19.85 7.22
CA PRO A 82 0.80 -19.68 8.50
C PRO A 82 1.78 -19.12 9.54
N ILE A 83 2.02 -17.81 9.53
CA ILE A 83 3.03 -17.15 10.38
C ILE A 83 2.68 -17.36 11.86
N ALA A 84 1.42 -17.16 12.26
CA ALA A 84 0.98 -17.32 13.64
C ALA A 84 1.28 -18.73 14.19
N GLU A 85 1.04 -19.78 13.41
CA GLU A 85 1.36 -21.15 13.81
C GLU A 85 2.86 -21.40 13.94
N ASN A 86 3.66 -20.78 13.07
CA ASN A 86 5.12 -20.87 13.16
C ASN A 86 5.70 -20.10 14.36
N MET A 87 5.04 -19.02 14.80
CA MET A 87 5.37 -18.29 16.03
C MET A 87 5.03 -19.11 17.27
N LYS A 88 3.83 -19.72 17.33
CA LYS A 88 3.40 -20.59 18.43
C LYS A 88 4.34 -21.76 18.66
N LYS A 89 4.84 -22.39 17.58
CA LYS A 89 5.86 -23.47 17.64
C LYS A 89 7.20 -23.04 18.25
N ARG A 90 7.41 -21.74 18.47
CA ARG A 90 8.62 -21.14 19.06
C ARG A 90 8.29 -20.41 20.37
N ASP A 91 7.14 -20.71 20.97
CA ASP A 91 6.66 -20.10 22.22
C ASP A 91 6.52 -18.56 22.13
N ILE A 92 6.24 -18.04 20.94
CA ILE A 92 5.99 -16.61 20.71
C ILE A 92 4.48 -16.40 20.54
N ASP A 93 3.90 -15.50 21.35
CA ASP A 93 2.51 -15.08 21.20
C ASP A 93 2.32 -14.36 19.85
N PRO A 94 1.49 -14.91 18.93
CA PRO A 94 1.26 -14.29 17.65
C PRO A 94 0.40 -13.03 17.75
N GLN A 95 -0.24 -12.71 18.88
CA GLN A 95 -1.13 -11.55 19.03
C GLN A 95 -2.22 -11.54 17.95
N GLY A 96 -2.97 -12.64 17.85
CA GLY A 96 -4.03 -12.83 16.86
C GLY A 96 -3.58 -13.51 15.57
N ILE A 97 -4.40 -13.40 14.54
CA ILE A 97 -4.18 -14.01 13.21
C ILE A 97 -3.01 -13.31 12.51
N LYS A 98 -2.11 -14.10 11.90
CA LYS A 98 -0.98 -13.64 11.07
C LYS A 98 -0.69 -14.68 10.00
N GLU A 99 -1.08 -14.40 8.77
CA GLU A 99 -0.93 -15.32 7.63
C GLU A 99 -0.65 -14.55 6.35
N VAL A 100 0.02 -15.22 5.40
CA VAL A 100 0.17 -14.72 4.03
C VAL A 100 -0.34 -15.78 3.07
N HIS A 101 -1.28 -15.40 2.22
CA HIS A 101 -1.85 -16.24 1.18
C HIS A 101 -1.36 -15.76 -0.18
N SER A 102 -0.88 -16.67 -1.01
CA SER A 102 -0.27 -16.30 -2.29
C SER A 102 -1.21 -16.56 -3.46
N PHE A 103 -1.28 -15.64 -4.41
CA PHE A 103 -2.13 -15.76 -5.59
C PHE A 103 -1.34 -15.45 -6.85
N CYS A 104 -1.47 -16.29 -7.88
CA CYS A 104 -0.82 -16.09 -9.17
C CYS A 104 -1.85 -16.18 -10.29
N ASN A 105 -2.06 -15.08 -11.01
CA ASN A 105 -2.78 -15.12 -12.29
C ASN A 105 -1.76 -15.36 -13.39
N LEU A 106 -1.70 -16.59 -13.91
CA LEU A 106 -0.66 -16.98 -14.86
C LEU A 106 -0.71 -16.15 -16.15
N SER A 107 -1.90 -15.81 -16.65
CA SER A 107 -2.03 -15.02 -17.87
C SER A 107 -1.43 -13.63 -17.72
N LEU A 108 -1.84 -12.88 -16.68
CA LEU A 108 -1.34 -11.53 -16.44
C LEU A 108 0.13 -11.53 -16.00
N GLY A 109 0.53 -12.50 -15.17
CA GLY A 109 1.90 -12.66 -14.73
C GLY A 109 2.85 -12.96 -15.88
N THR A 110 2.46 -13.84 -16.81
CA THR A 110 3.28 -14.20 -17.98
C THR A 110 3.63 -12.98 -18.83
N ASP A 111 2.69 -12.05 -19.06
CA ASP A 111 2.97 -10.85 -19.86
C ASP A 111 4.06 -9.96 -19.25
N ILE A 112 4.13 -9.90 -17.92
CA ILE A 112 5.16 -9.18 -17.17
C ILE A 112 6.47 -9.96 -17.24
N MET A 113 6.45 -11.24 -16.86
CA MET A 113 7.65 -12.07 -16.67
C MET A 113 8.36 -12.42 -17.98
N LEU A 114 7.66 -12.46 -19.11
CA LEU A 114 8.30 -12.66 -20.42
C LEU A 114 9.09 -11.42 -20.87
N ASP A 115 8.66 -10.22 -20.48
CA ASP A 115 9.39 -8.98 -20.78
C ASP A 115 10.44 -8.64 -19.70
N HIS A 116 10.14 -8.96 -18.44
CA HIS A 116 10.97 -8.64 -17.26
C HIS A 116 11.05 -9.88 -16.34
N PRO A 117 11.89 -10.88 -16.68
CA PRO A 117 12.00 -12.12 -15.90
C PRO A 117 12.35 -11.90 -14.43
N GLU A 118 13.10 -10.84 -14.12
CA GLU A 118 13.47 -10.47 -12.75
C GLU A 118 12.26 -10.09 -11.87
N PHE A 119 11.09 -9.81 -12.45
CA PHE A 119 9.85 -9.60 -11.69
C PHE A 119 9.42 -10.86 -10.91
N LEU A 120 9.95 -12.04 -11.25
CA LEU A 120 9.73 -13.29 -10.51
C LEU A 120 10.03 -13.19 -9.00
N VAL A 121 10.89 -12.26 -8.55
CA VAL A 121 11.16 -12.07 -7.11
C VAL A 121 9.97 -11.54 -6.32
N PHE A 122 8.98 -10.95 -7.01
CA PHE A 122 7.72 -10.46 -6.43
C PHE A 122 6.57 -11.45 -6.63
N ALA A 123 6.78 -12.53 -7.39
CA ALA A 123 5.78 -13.56 -7.63
C ALA A 123 5.91 -14.70 -6.60
N PRO A 124 4.79 -15.35 -6.22
CA PRO A 124 3.39 -14.98 -6.48
C PRO A 124 2.95 -13.71 -5.70
N CYS A 125 1.86 -13.07 -6.13
CA CYS A 125 1.30 -11.92 -5.41
C CYS A 125 0.85 -12.33 -4.01
N ARG A 126 1.00 -11.44 -3.03
CA ARG A 126 0.80 -11.75 -1.61
C ARG A 126 -0.37 -10.97 -1.03
N ILE A 127 -1.32 -11.67 -0.43
CA ILE A 127 -2.37 -11.09 0.41
C ILE A 127 -2.13 -11.54 1.85
N ALA A 128 -1.77 -10.61 2.72
CA ALA A 128 -1.70 -10.85 4.14
C ALA A 128 -3.09 -10.81 4.77
N LEU A 129 -3.36 -11.75 5.68
CA LEU A 129 -4.55 -11.78 6.52
C LEU A 129 -4.10 -11.72 7.98
N TYR A 130 -4.51 -10.68 8.70
CA TYR A 130 -4.05 -10.50 10.06
C TYR A 130 -4.98 -9.66 10.92
N GLU A 131 -4.86 -9.80 12.23
CA GLU A 131 -5.56 -8.97 13.19
C GLU A 131 -4.67 -7.82 13.69
N LYS A 132 -5.26 -6.63 13.80
CA LYS A 132 -4.66 -5.50 14.52
C LYS A 132 -5.73 -4.67 15.26
N PRO A 133 -5.35 -3.89 16.29
CA PRO A 133 -6.27 -2.98 16.94
C PRO A 133 -6.78 -1.92 15.96
N ASP A 134 -8.09 -1.72 15.94
CA ASP A 134 -8.71 -0.58 15.28
C ASP A 134 -8.56 0.72 16.10
N ALA A 135 -9.17 1.81 15.64
CA ALA A 135 -9.15 3.10 16.34
C ALA A 135 -9.74 3.04 17.77
N SER A 136 -10.60 2.06 18.06
CA SER A 136 -11.19 1.81 19.38
C SER A 136 -10.40 0.80 20.21
N LYS A 137 -9.21 0.39 19.76
CA LYS A 137 -8.34 -0.63 20.37
C LYS A 137 -8.95 -2.03 20.40
N LYS A 138 -9.95 -2.32 19.57
CA LYS A 138 -10.50 -3.67 19.42
C LYS A 138 -9.75 -4.38 18.29
N LEU A 139 -9.37 -5.64 18.51
CA LEU A 139 -8.79 -6.45 17.43
C LEU A 139 -9.82 -6.60 16.31
N ARG A 140 -9.36 -6.32 15.09
CA ARG A 140 -10.15 -6.46 13.88
C ARG A 140 -9.30 -7.13 12.81
N LEU A 141 -9.94 -7.93 11.97
CA LEU A 141 -9.33 -8.63 10.85
C LEU A 141 -9.13 -7.69 9.66
N PHE A 142 -7.97 -7.76 9.02
CA PHE A 142 -7.59 -6.96 7.84
C PHE A 142 -7.01 -7.85 6.75
N LEU A 143 -7.27 -7.46 5.51
CA LEU A 143 -6.55 -7.93 4.33
C LEU A 143 -5.58 -6.84 3.89
N ALA A 144 -4.35 -7.22 3.55
CA ALA A 144 -3.37 -6.30 2.97
C ALA A 144 -2.69 -6.92 1.74
N LEU A 145 -2.55 -6.14 0.69
CA LEU A 145 -1.94 -6.50 -0.58
C LEU A 145 -0.60 -5.80 -0.72
N ASP A 146 0.40 -6.58 -1.09
CA ASP A 146 1.61 -6.07 -1.70
C ASP A 146 1.38 -5.79 -3.17
N ARG A 147 1.47 -4.51 -3.57
CA ARG A 147 0.90 -3.97 -4.80
C ARG A 147 1.81 -4.24 -6.01
N PRO A 148 1.37 -5.02 -7.02
CA PRO A 148 2.17 -5.31 -8.20
C PRO A 148 2.61 -4.06 -8.98
N THR A 149 1.79 -3.00 -9.02
CA THR A 149 2.18 -1.75 -9.68
C THR A 149 3.28 -1.02 -8.92
N PHE A 150 3.36 -1.20 -7.61
CA PHE A 150 4.44 -0.64 -6.79
C PHE A 150 5.71 -1.47 -6.94
N ASP A 151 5.63 -2.79 -6.91
CA ASP A 151 6.74 -3.70 -7.15
C ASP A 151 7.41 -3.44 -8.51
N LEU A 152 6.60 -3.20 -9.54
CA LEU A 152 7.07 -2.89 -10.89
C LEU A 152 7.96 -1.63 -10.94
N LYS A 153 7.84 -0.70 -9.99
CA LYS A 153 8.75 0.48 -9.90
C LYS A 153 10.20 0.09 -9.65
N SER A 154 10.45 -1.11 -9.12
CA SER A 154 11.79 -1.66 -8.92
C SER A 154 12.41 -2.23 -10.20
N ILE A 155 11.61 -2.39 -11.26
CA ILE A 155 12.04 -2.89 -12.56
C ILE A 155 12.54 -1.72 -13.40
N LYS A 156 13.69 -1.89 -14.07
CA LYS A 156 14.25 -0.86 -14.94
C LYS A 156 13.56 -0.89 -16.29
N ASN A 157 13.03 0.26 -16.73
CA ASN A 157 12.39 0.42 -18.04
C ASN A 157 11.26 -0.61 -18.31
N PRO A 158 10.25 -0.73 -17.43
CA PRO A 158 9.17 -1.68 -17.63
C PRO A 158 8.42 -1.37 -18.93
N THR A 159 8.14 -2.40 -19.72
CA THR A 159 7.46 -2.26 -21.02
C THR A 159 6.01 -1.78 -20.81
N PRO A 160 5.39 -1.12 -21.80
CA PRO A 160 3.98 -0.75 -21.71
C PRO A 160 3.06 -1.96 -21.45
N ARG A 161 3.40 -3.13 -22.00
CA ARG A 161 2.69 -4.38 -21.72
C ARG A 161 2.80 -4.77 -20.25
N ALA A 162 4.01 -4.80 -19.69
CA ALA A 162 4.21 -5.11 -18.27
C ALA A 162 3.49 -4.12 -17.34
N GLN A 163 3.53 -2.82 -17.66
CA GLN A 163 2.80 -1.79 -16.89
C GLN A 163 1.29 -2.02 -16.91
N LYS A 164 0.74 -2.33 -18.09
CA LYS A 164 -0.69 -2.64 -18.24
C LYS A 164 -1.07 -3.90 -17.47
N SER A 165 -0.32 -4.99 -17.63
CA SER A 165 -0.60 -6.26 -16.97
C SER A 165 -0.45 -6.15 -15.45
N ALA A 166 0.51 -5.36 -14.93
CA ALA A 166 0.62 -5.09 -13.50
C ALA A 166 -0.58 -4.31 -12.94
N GLN A 167 -1.09 -3.33 -13.70
CA GLN A 167 -2.30 -2.59 -13.30
C GLN A 167 -3.54 -3.49 -13.29
N GLU A 168 -3.75 -4.30 -14.34
CA GLU A 168 -4.87 -5.24 -14.41
C GLU A 168 -4.78 -6.31 -13.32
N LEU A 169 -3.57 -6.78 -13.01
CA LEU A 169 -3.31 -7.75 -11.94
C LEU A 169 -3.63 -7.17 -10.56
N GLU A 170 -3.20 -5.93 -10.30
CA GLU A 170 -3.52 -5.23 -9.05
C GLU A 170 -5.02 -4.98 -8.90
N ASP A 171 -5.69 -4.52 -9.96
CA ASP A 171 -7.14 -4.28 -9.93
C ASP A 171 -7.92 -5.58 -9.67
N ALA A 172 -7.48 -6.70 -10.26
CA ALA A 172 -8.06 -8.02 -10.02
C ALA A 172 -7.84 -8.49 -8.57
N LEU A 173 -6.64 -8.31 -8.01
CA LEU A 173 -6.35 -8.66 -6.61
C LEU A 173 -7.16 -7.80 -5.63
N ILE A 174 -7.28 -6.50 -5.88
CA ILE A 174 -8.12 -5.62 -5.07
C ILE A 174 -9.58 -6.05 -5.13
N LYS A 175 -10.09 -6.41 -6.32
CA LYS A 175 -11.46 -6.93 -6.46
C LYS A 175 -11.66 -8.22 -5.66
N LEU A 176 -10.71 -9.15 -5.71
CA LEU A 176 -10.71 -10.37 -4.90
C LEU A 176 -10.75 -10.04 -3.40
N MET A 177 -9.88 -9.16 -2.92
CA MET A 177 -9.86 -8.79 -1.51
C MET A 177 -11.14 -8.10 -1.06
N VAL A 178 -11.74 -7.24 -1.90
CA VAL A 178 -13.01 -6.56 -1.57
C VAL A 178 -14.12 -7.58 -1.38
N ALA A 179 -14.24 -8.55 -2.30
CA ALA A 179 -15.23 -9.61 -2.18
C ALA A 179 -14.98 -10.47 -0.92
N ALA A 180 -13.73 -10.87 -0.69
CA ALA A 180 -13.37 -11.65 0.49
C ALA A 180 -13.59 -10.90 1.82
N SER A 181 -13.33 -9.58 1.86
CA SER A 181 -13.59 -8.76 3.04
C SER A 181 -15.07 -8.69 3.42
N ARG A 182 -15.97 -9.08 2.51
CA ARG A 182 -17.43 -9.08 2.68
C ARG A 182 -17.99 -10.48 2.93
N GLY A 183 -17.18 -11.53 2.78
CA GLY A 183 -17.63 -12.92 2.86
C GLY A 183 -18.41 -13.39 1.62
N ASP A 184 -18.14 -12.81 0.44
CA ASP A 184 -18.79 -13.20 -0.83
C ASP A 184 -18.23 -14.56 -1.33
N ILE A 185 -19.04 -15.40 -1.98
CA ILE A 185 -18.65 -16.74 -2.50
C ILE A 185 -18.88 -16.88 -4.00
#